data_AF-A0A1U7Z5A9-F1
#
_entry.id   AF-A0A1U7Z5A9-F1
#
_cell.length_a   1.000
_cell.length_b   1.000
_cell.length_c   1.000
_cell.angle_alpha   90.00
_cell.angle_beta   90.00
_cell.angle_gamma   90.00
#
_symmetry.space_group_name_H-M   'P 1'
#
loop_
_entity.id
_entity.type
_entity.pdbx_description
1 polymer ?
#
loop_
_entity_poly.entity_id
_entity_poly.type
_entity_poly.pdbx_seq_one_letter_code
_entity_poly.pdbx_strand_id
1 'polypeptide(L)'
;MLLTSNVFFFHGSSCLSELYKPLKDPLIKRCVEIIEMDKEHVSIGSSAVSAARSIWSKIFPKPRRSWIPTGCLQLLEVLHGALPKMSLIASDFSYLPDVRIAGDRAPLVSTKKDGSSLDHSSYIDAKGDADIFFPTDFWILERMDHYCSGWMKVQKDTSSKQGKKRRTIILDTASFMEEFGLPSKTRTKDGYNPLLDDFKNTKFYLSVPTHNTK
;
A
#
# COMPACT_ATOMS: atom_id res chain seq x y z
N MET A 1 18.99 -9.93 7.79
CA MET A 1 18.12 -8.78 8.11
C MET A 1 17.26 -9.15 9.31
N LEU A 2 17.42 -8.48 10.45
CA LEU A 2 16.51 -8.66 11.59
C LEU A 2 15.23 -7.92 11.28
N LEU A 3 14.24 -8.63 10.73
CA LEU A 3 12.89 -8.11 10.62
C LEU A 3 12.25 -8.20 11.99
N THR A 4 11.70 -7.08 12.47
CA THR A 4 10.97 -7.02 13.73
C THR A 4 9.55 -6.53 13.51
N SER A 5 8.62 -7.06 14.30
CA SER A 5 7.22 -6.61 14.33
C SER A 5 6.93 -5.98 15.68
N ASN A 6 6.13 -4.91 15.70
CA ASN A 6 5.68 -4.29 16.95
C ASN A 6 4.62 -5.17 17.63
N VAL A 7 4.78 -5.39 18.93
CA VAL A 7 3.75 -5.98 19.79
C VAL A 7 3.56 -5.05 20.98
N PHE A 8 2.30 -4.79 21.34
CA PHE A 8 1.96 -3.95 22.48
C PHE A 8 1.99 -4.76 23.77
N PHE A 9 2.55 -4.17 24.83
CA PHE A 9 2.49 -4.71 26.19
C PHE A 9 1.95 -3.66 27.15
N PHE A 10 1.15 -4.12 28.12
CA PHE A 10 0.85 -3.37 29.33
C PHE A 10 1.95 -3.68 30.35
N HIS A 11 2.71 -2.67 30.78
CA HIS A 11 3.39 -2.73 32.08
C HIS A 11 2.51 -2.00 33.10
N GLY A 12 2.47 -2.51 34.33
CA GLY A 12 1.62 -1.99 35.40
C GLY A 12 1.62 -0.45 35.46
N SER A 13 0.41 0.13 35.52
CA SER A 13 0.09 1.56 35.46
C SER A 13 0.29 2.24 34.08
N SER A 14 -0.69 2.04 33.18
CA SER A 14 -1.11 2.94 32.08
C SER A 14 -0.14 3.32 30.94
N CYS A 15 1.16 3.00 31.02
CA CYS A 15 2.14 3.32 29.97
C CYS A 15 2.23 2.22 28.91
N LEU A 16 1.95 2.56 27.65
CA LEU A 16 2.11 1.69 26.49
C LEU A 16 3.48 1.93 25.85
N SER A 17 4.14 0.87 25.41
CA SER A 17 5.43 0.97 24.70
C SER A 17 5.52 0.00 23.52
N GLU A 18 6.36 0.34 22.55
CA GLU A 18 6.70 -0.56 21.44
C GLU A 18 7.69 -1.63 21.91
N LEU A 19 7.39 -2.90 21.63
CA LEU A 19 8.35 -3.99 21.78
C LEU A 19 8.74 -4.55 20.42
N TYR A 20 10.04 -4.63 20.17
CA TYR A 20 10.61 -5.22 18.97
C TYR A 20 10.85 -6.71 19.16
N LYS A 21 10.18 -7.54 18.36
CA LYS A 21 10.37 -9.01 18.37
C LYS A 21 10.81 -9.50 17.00
N PRO A 22 11.63 -10.57 16.91
CA PRO A 22 11.93 -11.21 15.63
C PRO A 22 10.66 -11.59 14.87
N LEU A 23 10.66 -11.34 13.56
CA LEU A 23 9.51 -11.58 12.69
C LEU A 23 9.17 -13.08 12.63
N LYS A 24 8.01 -13.42 13.21
CA LYS A 24 7.46 -14.79 13.20
C LYS A 24 6.13 -14.89 12.48
N ASP A 25 5.36 -13.80 12.44
CA ASP A 25 4.02 -13.75 11.87
C ASP A 25 4.02 -14.11 10.36
N PRO A 26 3.24 -15.13 9.95
CA PRO A 26 3.24 -15.60 8.57
C PRO A 26 2.58 -14.61 7.60
N LEU A 27 1.61 -13.82 8.04
CA LEU A 27 0.97 -12.81 7.20
C LEU A 27 1.92 -11.65 6.91
N ILE A 28 2.63 -11.17 7.94
CA ILE A 28 3.65 -10.13 7.77
C ILE A 28 4.77 -10.65 6.86
N LYS A 29 5.23 -11.89 7.03
CA LYS A 29 6.23 -12.51 6.14
C LYS A 29 5.77 -12.54 4.68
N ARG A 30 4.54 -13.00 4.41
CA ARG A 30 3.98 -13.00 3.05
C ARG A 30 3.91 -11.60 2.45
N CYS A 31 3.45 -10.60 3.21
CA CYS A 31 3.46 -9.21 2.74
C CYS A 31 4.88 -8.73 2.40
N VAL A 32 5.87 -9.00 3.27
CA VAL A 32 7.26 -8.62 3.02
C VAL A 32 7.81 -9.30 1.76
N GLU A 33 7.56 -10.60 1.59
CA GLU A 33 7.94 -11.33 0.38
C GLU A 33 7.36 -10.66 -0.88
N ILE A 34 6.06 -10.36 -0.91
CA ILE A 34 5.41 -9.68 -2.05
C ILE A 34 6.03 -8.30 -2.32
N ILE A 35 6.37 -7.55 -1.27
CA ILE A 35 7.00 -6.22 -1.39
C ILE A 35 8.43 -6.32 -1.95
N GLU A 36 9.18 -7.37 -1.62
CA GLU A 36 10.59 -7.53 -1.96
C GLU A 36 10.85 -8.26 -3.29
N MET A 37 9.89 -9.05 -3.79
CA MET A 37 10.03 -9.96 -4.94
C MET A 37 10.59 -9.37 -6.24
N ASP A 38 10.61 -8.05 -6.43
CA ASP A 38 10.97 -7.40 -7.70
C ASP A 38 12.16 -6.44 -7.61
N LYS A 39 12.77 -6.27 -6.42
CA LYS A 39 14.08 -5.60 -6.34
C LYS A 39 15.16 -6.34 -7.14
N GLU A 40 14.91 -7.58 -7.53
CA GLU A 40 15.82 -8.42 -8.33
C GLU A 40 15.58 -8.34 -9.85
N HIS A 41 14.37 -7.96 -10.31
CA HIS A 41 14.05 -7.90 -11.75
C HIS A 41 14.32 -6.52 -12.39
N VAL A 42 14.35 -5.43 -11.62
CA VAL A 42 14.72 -4.09 -12.13
C VAL A 42 16.22 -4.00 -12.44
N SER A 43 17.06 -4.89 -11.91
CA SER A 43 18.51 -4.91 -12.14
C SER A 43 18.98 -5.45 -13.50
N ILE A 44 18.07 -5.89 -14.39
CA ILE A 44 18.47 -6.47 -15.69
C ILE A 44 18.68 -5.40 -16.79
N GLY A 45 18.35 -4.13 -16.52
CA GLY A 45 18.36 -3.05 -17.52
C GLY A 45 19.54 -2.06 -17.53
N SER A 46 20.53 -2.16 -16.63
CA SER A 46 21.66 -1.21 -16.59
C SER A 46 23.00 -1.95 -16.40
N SER A 47 23.64 -2.30 -17.50
CA SER A 47 24.91 -3.01 -17.52
C SER A 47 26.07 -2.13 -17.02
N ALA A 48 26.95 -2.74 -16.21
CA ALA A 48 28.29 -2.35 -15.80
C ALA A 48 28.53 -1.38 -14.60
N VAL A 49 27.74 -0.34 -14.32
CA VAL A 49 28.10 0.63 -13.23
C VAL A 49 27.41 0.32 -11.87
N SER A 50 26.40 -0.56 -11.86
CA SER A 50 25.53 -0.83 -10.70
C SER A 50 26.04 -1.95 -9.77
N ALA A 51 26.96 -2.79 -10.25
CA ALA A 51 27.37 -4.02 -9.53
C ALA A 51 28.10 -3.72 -8.21
N ALA A 52 28.98 -2.71 -8.16
CA ALA A 52 29.76 -2.39 -6.97
C ALA A 52 28.92 -1.77 -5.83
N ARG A 53 27.88 -0.97 -6.14
CA ARG A 53 26.94 -0.43 -5.13
C ARG A 53 25.91 -1.47 -4.65
N SER A 54 25.51 -2.37 -5.54
CA SER A 54 24.58 -3.47 -5.23
C SER A 54 25.16 -4.45 -4.20
N ILE A 55 26.47 -4.73 -4.27
CA ILE A 55 27.13 -5.63 -3.32
C ILE A 55 27.27 -4.98 -1.94
N TRP A 56 27.64 -3.69 -1.86
CA TRP A 56 27.83 -3.00 -0.58
C TRP A 56 26.52 -2.77 0.19
N SER A 57 25.42 -2.50 -0.52
CA SER A 57 24.07 -2.38 0.07
C SER A 57 23.47 -3.73 0.53
N LYS A 58 23.97 -4.86 0.02
CA LYS A 58 23.61 -6.21 0.48
C LYS A 58 24.37 -6.64 1.74
N ILE A 59 25.56 -6.08 2.00
CA ILE A 59 26.41 -6.46 3.14
C ILE A 59 26.02 -5.71 4.43
N PHE A 60 25.49 -4.49 4.31
CA PHE A 60 24.94 -3.73 5.45
C PHE A 60 23.55 -3.16 5.11
N PRO A 61 22.49 -3.99 5.13
CA PRO A 61 21.13 -3.47 4.98
C PRO A 61 20.85 -2.48 6.11
N LYS A 62 20.67 -1.21 5.77
CA LYS A 62 20.31 -0.17 6.73
C LYS A 62 18.96 -0.55 7.36
N PRO A 63 18.84 -0.56 8.70
CA PRO A 63 17.56 -0.82 9.35
C PRO A 63 16.52 0.18 8.84
N ARG A 64 15.40 -0.33 8.33
CA ARG A 64 14.29 0.46 7.79
C ARG A 64 13.04 0.18 8.62
N ARG A 65 12.40 1.24 9.12
CA ARG A 65 11.08 1.15 9.73
C ARG A 65 10.04 1.26 8.62
N SER A 66 9.06 0.37 8.61
CA SER A 66 8.03 0.39 7.58
C SER A 66 6.73 -0.17 8.08
N TRP A 67 5.65 0.40 7.58
CA TRP A 67 4.30 -0.03 7.84
C TRP A 67 3.86 -0.98 6.72
N ILE A 68 3.27 -2.11 7.12
CA ILE A 68 3.01 -3.24 6.23
C ILE A 68 1.49 -3.42 6.09
N PRO A 69 0.93 -3.41 4.87
CA PRO A 69 -0.51 -3.39 4.64
C PRO A 69 -1.13 -4.79 4.72
N THR A 70 -0.97 -5.47 5.87
CA THR A 70 -1.45 -6.85 6.07
C THR A 70 -2.97 -6.98 5.90
N GLY A 71 -3.75 -6.02 6.39
CA GLY A 71 -5.20 -5.99 6.21
C GLY A 71 -5.61 -5.87 4.73
N CYS A 72 -4.87 -5.10 3.94
CA CYS A 72 -5.09 -5.01 2.49
C CYS A 72 -4.82 -6.35 1.79
N LEU A 73 -3.72 -7.04 2.15
CA LEU A 73 -3.43 -8.37 1.62
C LEU A 73 -4.56 -9.36 1.95
N GLN A 74 -5.03 -9.40 3.20
CA GLN A 74 -6.12 -10.29 3.60
C GLN A 74 -7.41 -9.99 2.85
N LEU A 75 -7.74 -8.70 2.68
CA LEU A 75 -8.90 -8.30 1.89
C LEU A 75 -8.81 -8.83 0.45
N LEU A 76 -7.66 -8.65 -0.21
CA LEU A 76 -7.46 -9.13 -1.57
C LEU A 76 -7.47 -10.67 -1.66
N GLU A 77 -6.92 -11.38 -0.67
CA GLU A 77 -7.01 -12.85 -0.58
C GLU A 77 -8.48 -13.29 -0.55
N VAL A 78 -9.33 -12.65 0.26
CA VAL A 78 -10.77 -12.95 0.34
C VAL A 78 -11.48 -12.60 -0.96
N LEU A 79 -11.23 -11.42 -1.53
CA LEU A 79 -11.88 -10.96 -2.76
C LEU A 79 -11.57 -11.87 -3.94
N HIS A 80 -10.31 -12.28 -4.15
CA HIS A 80 -9.95 -13.20 -5.24
C HIS A 80 -10.45 -14.62 -4.99
N GLY A 81 -10.56 -15.05 -3.74
CA GLY A 81 -11.17 -16.32 -3.38
C GLY A 81 -12.67 -16.36 -3.69
N ALA A 82 -13.40 -15.28 -3.38
CA ALA A 82 -14.85 -15.20 -3.56
C ALA A 82 -15.26 -14.81 -4.99
N LEU A 83 -14.52 -13.91 -5.63
CA LEU A 83 -14.85 -13.27 -6.92
C LEU A 83 -13.64 -13.28 -7.87
N PRO A 84 -13.17 -14.45 -8.34
CA PRO A 84 -11.93 -14.57 -9.15
C PRO A 84 -11.97 -13.82 -10.48
N LYS A 85 -13.17 -13.46 -10.98
CA LYS A 85 -13.38 -12.72 -12.22
C LYS A 85 -13.77 -11.25 -12.01
N MET A 86 -13.67 -10.71 -10.79
CA MET A 86 -14.05 -9.33 -10.52
C MET A 86 -13.24 -8.33 -11.35
N SER A 87 -13.89 -7.25 -11.75
CA SER A 87 -13.22 -5.99 -12.05
C SER A 87 -13.15 -5.18 -10.76
N LEU A 88 -11.94 -4.77 -10.37
CA LEU A 88 -11.70 -4.01 -9.16
C LEU A 88 -11.44 -2.55 -9.53
N ILE A 89 -12.18 -1.65 -8.88
CA ILE A 89 -11.89 -0.22 -8.83
C ILE A 89 -11.66 0.11 -7.36
N ALA A 90 -10.52 0.66 -7.03
CA ALA A 90 -10.19 1.14 -5.69
C ALA A 90 -9.66 2.57 -5.77
N SER A 91 -9.97 3.39 -4.77
CA SER A 91 -9.43 4.74 -4.64
C SER A 91 -9.07 5.01 -3.20
N ASP A 92 -7.94 5.68 -3.00
CA ASP A 92 -7.43 6.02 -1.68
C ASP A 92 -6.34 7.09 -1.78
N PHE A 93 -5.93 7.64 -0.64
CA PHE A 93 -4.79 8.53 -0.50
C PHE A 93 -3.49 7.80 -0.84
N SER A 94 -2.76 8.30 -1.83
CA SER A 94 -1.41 7.84 -2.19
C SER A 94 -0.31 8.42 -1.29
N TYR A 95 -0.60 9.54 -0.63
CA TYR A 95 0.23 10.12 0.43
C TYR A 95 -0.63 10.93 1.40
N LEU A 96 -0.12 11.09 2.62
CA LEU A 96 -0.72 11.92 3.66
C LEU A 96 0.23 13.09 3.97
N PRO A 97 -0.23 14.34 4.00
CA PRO A 97 0.59 15.47 4.40
C PRO A 97 0.93 15.40 5.89
N ASP A 98 2.02 16.06 6.28
CA ASP A 98 2.36 16.33 7.68
C ASP A 98 2.48 15.10 8.62
N VAL A 99 2.74 13.92 8.07
CA VAL A 99 2.97 12.69 8.84
C VAL A 99 4.22 12.83 9.72
N ARG A 100 4.02 12.79 11.04
CA ARG A 100 5.08 12.90 12.06
C ARG A 100 5.60 11.55 12.56
N ILE A 101 4.84 10.48 12.30
CA ILE A 101 5.22 9.13 12.70
C ILE A 101 6.31 8.61 11.76
N ALA A 102 7.38 8.05 12.33
CA ALA A 102 8.50 7.58 11.53
C ALA A 102 8.20 6.25 10.79
N GLY A 103 8.84 6.09 9.63
CA GLY A 103 8.83 4.87 8.83
C GLY A 103 8.10 5.03 7.50
N ASP A 104 8.45 4.18 6.55
CA ASP A 104 7.83 4.21 5.23
C ASP A 104 6.37 3.80 5.30
N ARG A 105 5.50 4.57 4.64
CA ARG A 105 4.03 4.45 4.68
C ARG A 105 3.46 4.62 6.08
N ALA A 106 4.10 5.43 6.91
CA ALA A 106 3.61 5.75 8.23
C ALA A 106 2.20 6.36 8.19
N PRO A 107 1.38 6.06 9.21
CA PRO A 107 0.04 6.61 9.27
C PRO A 107 0.06 8.07 9.72
N LEU A 108 -1.00 8.78 9.34
CA LEU A 108 -1.43 9.98 10.05
C LEU A 108 -2.37 9.56 11.18
N VAL A 109 -2.13 10.06 12.39
CA VAL A 109 -2.99 9.83 13.56
C VAL A 109 -3.57 11.18 13.96
N SER A 110 -4.89 11.32 13.89
CA SER A 110 -5.55 12.61 14.07
C SER A 110 -6.82 12.49 14.91
N THR A 111 -6.97 13.37 15.88
CA THR A 111 -8.22 13.51 16.66
C THR A 111 -8.96 14.74 16.16
N LYS A 112 -10.28 14.61 15.93
CA LYS A 112 -11.16 15.76 15.68
C LYS A 112 -11.82 16.19 16.98
N LYS A 113 -11.56 17.44 17.40
CA LYS A 113 -12.20 18.07 18.55
C LYS A 113 -12.71 19.44 18.15
N ASP A 114 -14.00 19.68 18.38
CA ASP A 114 -14.67 20.96 18.11
C ASP A 114 -14.44 21.49 16.67
N GLY A 115 -14.48 20.58 15.69
CA GLY A 115 -14.26 20.89 14.27
C GLY A 115 -12.80 21.12 13.87
N SER A 116 -11.85 21.05 14.82
CA SER A 116 -10.41 21.18 14.57
C SER A 116 -9.71 19.83 14.66
N SER A 117 -8.75 19.60 13.77
CA SER A 117 -7.90 18.39 13.77
C SER A 117 -6.63 18.63 14.59
N LEU A 118 -6.28 17.66 15.44
CA LEU A 118 -5.00 17.61 16.15
C LEU A 118 -4.25 16.34 15.74
N ASP A 119 -3.10 16.54 15.09
CA ASP A 119 -2.25 15.45 14.63
C ASP A 119 -1.23 15.04 15.70
N HIS A 120 -1.18 13.74 15.98
CA HIS A 120 -0.32 13.13 16.98
C HIS A 120 1.03 12.72 16.38
N SER A 121 2.10 12.82 17.16
CA SER A 121 3.42 12.30 16.77
C SER A 121 3.59 10.79 17.02
N SER A 122 2.61 10.17 17.68
CA SER A 122 2.61 8.76 18.04
C SER A 122 1.18 8.21 18.05
N TYR A 123 1.03 6.97 17.58
CA TYR A 123 -0.23 6.22 17.67
C TYR A 123 -0.50 5.69 19.08
N ILE A 124 0.49 5.74 19.99
CA ILE A 124 0.38 5.26 21.37
C ILE A 124 -0.43 6.22 22.24
N ASP A 125 -0.33 7.51 21.96
CA ASP A 125 -0.95 8.57 22.75
C ASP A 125 -2.46 8.70 22.43
N ALA A 126 -2.89 8.10 21.33
CA ALA A 126 -4.19 8.33 20.71
C ALA A 126 -5.16 7.15 20.94
N LYS A 127 -5.28 6.71 22.21
CA LYS A 127 -5.91 5.45 22.68
C LYS A 127 -7.41 5.29 22.38
N GLY A 128 -7.79 5.18 21.11
CA GLY A 128 -9.17 4.99 20.64
C GLY A 128 -9.93 6.29 20.34
N ASP A 129 -9.36 7.44 20.69
CA ASP A 129 -9.94 8.77 20.45
C ASP A 129 -9.41 9.44 19.17
N ALA A 130 -8.67 8.71 18.35
CA ALA A 130 -8.13 9.21 17.09
C ALA A 130 -8.40 8.25 15.94
N ASP A 131 -8.58 8.85 14.77
CA ASP A 131 -8.57 8.15 13.51
C ASP A 131 -7.12 7.93 13.06
N ILE A 132 -6.85 6.74 12.52
CA ILE A 132 -5.54 6.35 12.00
C ILE A 132 -5.67 6.08 10.50
N PHE A 133 -5.05 6.94 9.70
CA PHE A 133 -5.07 6.86 8.24
C PHE A 133 -3.74 6.33 7.73
N PHE A 134 -3.74 5.32 6.88
CA PHE A 134 -2.55 4.84 6.19
C PHE A 134 -2.59 5.28 4.73
N PRO A 135 -1.47 5.78 4.15
CA PRO A 135 -1.42 5.99 2.71
C PRO A 135 -1.35 4.63 2.00
N THR A 136 -2.10 4.50 0.92
CA THR A 136 -2.00 3.35 0.02
C THR A 136 -0.81 3.51 -0.91
N ASP A 137 0.12 2.55 -0.85
CA ASP A 137 1.16 2.37 -1.84
C ASP A 137 0.59 1.57 -3.01
N PHE A 138 0.19 2.27 -4.07
CA PHE A 138 -0.50 1.70 -5.23
C PHE A 138 0.32 0.65 -5.99
N TRP A 139 1.65 0.72 -5.89
CA TRP A 139 2.54 -0.29 -6.47
C TRP A 139 2.52 -1.58 -5.65
N ILE A 140 2.49 -1.48 -4.31
CA ILE A 140 2.29 -2.64 -3.44
C ILE A 140 0.88 -3.21 -3.62
N LEU A 141 -0.15 -2.36 -3.76
CA LEU A 141 -1.52 -2.77 -4.04
C LEU A 141 -1.60 -3.64 -5.30
N GLU A 142 -1.01 -3.17 -6.41
CA GLU A 142 -0.98 -3.93 -7.67
C GLU A 142 -0.31 -5.31 -7.50
N ARG A 143 0.79 -5.36 -6.76
CA ARG A 143 1.49 -6.62 -6.48
C ARG A 143 0.64 -7.59 -5.66
N MET A 144 0.00 -7.10 -4.61
CA MET A 144 -0.88 -7.93 -3.79
C MET A 144 -2.06 -8.43 -4.63
N ASP A 145 -2.64 -7.60 -5.49
CA ASP A 145 -3.71 -7.99 -6.41
C ASP A 145 -3.25 -9.11 -7.37
N HIS A 146 -2.10 -8.96 -8.02
CA HIS A 146 -1.54 -9.99 -8.90
C HIS A 146 -1.17 -11.26 -8.13
N TYR A 147 -0.61 -11.16 -6.93
CA TYR A 147 -0.32 -12.30 -6.07
C TYR A 147 -1.59 -13.08 -5.72
N CYS A 148 -2.61 -12.39 -5.23
CA CYS A 148 -3.87 -13.01 -4.80
C CYS A 148 -4.68 -13.58 -5.97
N SER A 149 -4.57 -13.01 -7.17
CA SER A 149 -5.16 -13.57 -8.39
C SER A 149 -4.49 -14.87 -8.88
N GLY A 150 -3.40 -15.29 -8.24
CA GLY A 150 -2.67 -16.51 -8.55
C GLY A 150 -1.53 -16.33 -9.56
N TRP A 151 -1.35 -15.16 -10.17
CA TRP A 151 -0.29 -14.93 -11.17
C TRP A 151 1.12 -15.18 -10.64
N MET A 152 1.44 -14.64 -9.46
CA MET A 152 2.79 -14.77 -8.89
C MET A 152 3.11 -16.17 -8.37
N LYS A 153 2.10 -16.97 -8.05
CA LYS A 153 2.28 -18.37 -7.60
C LYS A 153 2.71 -19.27 -8.76
N VAL A 154 2.24 -18.98 -9.99
CA VAL A 154 2.58 -19.73 -11.21
C VAL A 154 4.04 -19.55 -11.65
N GLN A 155 4.71 -18.45 -11.31
CA GLN A 155 6.12 -18.28 -11.67
C GLN A 155 7.09 -19.13 -10.83
N LYS A 156 6.67 -19.60 -9.65
CA LYS A 156 7.49 -20.49 -8.80
C LYS A 156 7.25 -21.98 -9.09
N ASP A 157 6.06 -22.35 -9.54
CA ASP A 157 5.69 -23.74 -9.84
C ASP A 157 5.41 -23.92 -11.34
N THR A 158 6.34 -24.54 -12.06
CA THR A 158 6.29 -24.80 -13.52
C THR A 158 5.16 -25.75 -13.97
N SER A 159 4.20 -26.12 -13.11
CA SER A 159 3.30 -27.26 -13.33
C SER A 159 1.82 -27.06 -12.98
N SER A 160 1.35 -25.87 -12.56
CA SER A 160 -0.09 -25.69 -12.21
C SER A 160 -0.79 -24.54 -12.95
N LYS A 161 -2.10 -24.71 -13.17
CA LYS A 161 -2.97 -23.93 -14.07
C LYS A 161 -2.97 -22.42 -13.79
N GLN A 162 -2.48 -21.65 -14.77
CA GLN A 162 -2.84 -20.30 -15.25
C GLN A 162 -3.48 -19.27 -14.28
N GLY A 163 -2.70 -18.77 -13.31
CA GLY A 163 -2.85 -17.38 -12.89
C GLY A 163 -2.30 -16.45 -13.98
N LYS A 164 -3.13 -15.58 -14.56
CA LYS A 164 -2.71 -14.63 -15.61
C LYS A 164 -2.56 -13.24 -15.00
N LYS A 165 -1.55 -12.49 -15.47
CA LYS A 165 -1.36 -11.10 -15.08
C LYS A 165 -2.65 -10.34 -15.38
N ARG A 166 -3.14 -9.58 -14.42
CA ARG A 166 -4.34 -8.75 -14.60
C ARG A 166 -3.95 -7.47 -15.34
N ARG A 167 -4.89 -6.89 -16.10
CA ARG A 167 -4.65 -5.57 -16.71
C ARG A 167 -4.95 -4.51 -15.67
N THR A 168 -3.97 -3.68 -15.41
CA THR A 168 -3.99 -2.71 -14.32
C THR A 168 -3.68 -1.32 -14.84
N ILE A 169 -4.32 -0.31 -14.25
CA ILE A 169 -4.07 1.10 -14.51
C ILE A 169 -4.11 1.83 -13.16
N ILE A 170 -3.13 2.71 -12.93
CA ILE A 170 -3.11 3.62 -11.78
C ILE A 170 -3.19 5.04 -12.35
N LEU A 171 -4.18 5.81 -11.92
CA LEU A 171 -4.39 7.20 -12.34
C LEU A 171 -4.41 8.10 -11.11
N ASP A 172 -3.96 9.35 -11.25
CA ASP A 172 -4.37 10.38 -10.29
C ASP A 172 -5.87 10.69 -10.45
N THR A 173 -6.45 11.29 -9.42
CA THR A 173 -7.89 11.58 -9.39
C THR A 173 -8.32 12.51 -10.53
N ALA A 174 -7.52 13.52 -10.87
CA ALA A 174 -7.84 14.41 -11.98
C ALA A 174 -7.91 13.65 -13.31
N SER A 175 -6.92 12.82 -13.64
CA SER A 175 -6.89 12.01 -14.85
C SER A 175 -8.06 11.02 -14.91
N PHE A 176 -8.40 10.38 -13.78
CA PHE A 176 -9.57 9.51 -13.71
C PHE A 176 -10.88 10.29 -13.96
N MET A 177 -11.01 11.47 -13.35
CA MET A 177 -12.21 12.29 -13.46
C MET A 177 -12.33 12.97 -14.83
N GLU A 178 -11.23 13.30 -15.50
CA GLU A 178 -11.26 13.77 -16.88
C GLU A 178 -11.83 12.73 -17.82
N GLU A 179 -11.40 11.48 -17.68
CA GLU A 179 -11.85 10.37 -18.52
C GLU A 179 -13.28 9.91 -18.19
N PHE A 180 -13.62 9.80 -16.90
CA PHE A 180 -14.84 9.11 -16.45
C PHE A 180 -15.84 10.01 -15.69
N GLY A 181 -15.44 11.20 -15.24
CA GLY A 181 -16.17 12.03 -14.27
C GLY A 181 -17.01 13.17 -14.84
N LEU A 182 -17.04 13.36 -16.17
CA LEU A 182 -17.78 14.45 -16.84
C LEU A 182 -17.48 15.84 -16.24
N PRO A 183 -16.21 16.29 -16.22
CA PRO A 183 -15.81 17.51 -15.50
C PRO A 183 -16.50 18.78 -16.02
N SER A 184 -17.01 18.78 -17.26
CA SER A 184 -17.81 19.88 -17.81
C SER A 184 -19.10 20.14 -17.02
N LYS A 185 -19.63 19.14 -16.32
CA LYS A 185 -20.84 19.25 -15.49
C LYS A 185 -20.56 19.61 -14.03
N THR A 186 -19.30 19.60 -13.61
CA THR A 186 -18.90 19.85 -12.22
C THR A 186 -18.10 21.13 -12.04
N ARG A 187 -17.81 21.86 -13.12
CA ARG A 187 -17.15 23.16 -13.06
C ARG A 187 -18.10 24.23 -12.54
N THR A 188 -17.68 24.93 -11.49
CA THR A 188 -18.38 26.08 -10.92
C THR A 188 -18.22 27.32 -11.80
N LYS A 189 -19.02 28.37 -11.54
CA LYS A 189 -19.03 29.60 -12.37
C LYS A 189 -17.70 30.35 -12.38
N ASP A 190 -16.93 30.23 -11.32
CA ASP A 190 -15.60 30.83 -11.15
C ASP A 190 -14.48 29.97 -11.76
N GLY A 191 -14.81 28.81 -12.35
CA GLY A 191 -13.88 27.94 -13.05
C GLY A 191 -13.27 26.82 -12.21
N TYR A 192 -13.47 26.81 -10.89
CA TYR A 192 -13.05 25.72 -10.01
C TYR A 192 -13.81 24.42 -10.34
N ASN A 193 -13.16 23.27 -10.17
CA ASN A 193 -13.77 21.97 -10.35
C ASN A 193 -13.35 21.03 -9.22
N PRO A 194 -14.23 20.72 -8.24
CA PRO A 194 -13.87 19.88 -7.10
C PRO A 194 -13.42 18.46 -7.49
N LEU A 195 -13.82 17.95 -8.67
CA LEU A 195 -13.35 16.63 -9.12
C LEU A 195 -11.92 16.64 -9.67
N LEU A 196 -11.40 17.80 -10.08
CA LEU A 196 -10.07 17.95 -10.66
C LEU A 196 -9.09 18.64 -9.72
N ASP A 197 -9.59 19.59 -8.93
CA ASP A 197 -8.78 20.50 -8.13
C ASP A 197 -8.60 20.02 -6.68
N ASP A 198 -9.53 19.23 -6.14
CA ASP A 198 -9.42 18.68 -4.79
C ASP A 198 -8.74 17.30 -4.79
N PHE A 199 -8.35 16.86 -3.59
CA PHE A 199 -7.85 15.49 -3.34
C PHE A 199 -6.73 15.04 -4.28
N LYS A 200 -5.83 15.95 -4.67
CA LYS A 200 -4.67 15.66 -5.53
C LYS A 200 -3.73 14.58 -4.97
N ASN A 201 -3.86 14.28 -3.68
CA ASN A 201 -3.15 13.21 -3.01
C ASN A 201 -3.81 11.84 -3.12
N THR A 202 -4.96 11.72 -3.80
CA THR A 202 -5.65 10.45 -4.06
C THR A 202 -5.35 9.90 -5.45
N LYS A 203 -5.48 8.58 -5.60
CA LYS A 203 -5.34 7.87 -6.87
C LYS A 203 -6.45 6.85 -7.05
N PHE A 204 -6.64 6.41 -8.28
CA PHE A 204 -7.50 5.29 -8.65
C PHE A 204 -6.65 4.11 -9.12
N TYR A 205 -7.00 2.93 -8.65
CA TYR A 205 -6.49 1.65 -9.11
C TYR A 205 -7.61 0.89 -9.82
N LEU A 206 -7.38 0.58 -11.09
CA LEU A 206 -8.26 -0.22 -11.92
C LEU A 206 -7.57 -1.56 -12.18
N SER A 207 -8.24 -2.67 -11.92
CA SER A 207 -7.72 -4.01 -12.19
C SER A 207 -8.80 -4.91 -12.77
N VAL A 208 -8.59 -5.39 -14.00
CA VAL A 208 -9.55 -6.26 -14.70
C VAL A 208 -8.91 -7.57 -15.15
N PRO A 209 -9.70 -8.66 -15.25
CA PRO A 209 -9.22 -9.90 -15.84
C PRO A 209 -8.73 -9.68 -17.29
N THR A 210 -7.71 -10.43 -17.71
CA THR A 210 -7.18 -10.38 -19.09
C THR A 210 -8.08 -11.06 -20.12
N HIS A 211 -9.12 -11.77 -19.70
CA HIS A 211 -10.11 -12.37 -20.60
C HIS A 211 -11.52 -12.09 -20.10
N ASN A 212 -12.27 -11.28 -20.86
CA ASN A 212 -13.72 -11.29 -20.79
C ASN A 212 -14.15 -12.56 -21.54
N THR A 213 -14.67 -13.54 -20.81
CA THR A 213 -15.45 -14.61 -21.46
C THR A 213 -16.80 -13.97 -21.80
N LYS A 214 -17.12 -13.90 -23.10
CA LYS A 214 -18.48 -13.60 -23.56
C LYS A 214 -19.45 -14.64 -23.01
#